data_AF-A0AAD8Z363-F1
#
_entry.id   AF-A0AAD8Z363-F1
#
_cell.length_a   1.000
_cell.length_b   1.000
_cell.length_c   1.000
_cell.angle_alpha   90.00
_cell.angle_beta   90.00
_cell.angle_gamma   90.00
#
_symmetry.space_group_name_H-M   'P 1'
#
loop_
_entity.id
_entity.type
_entity.pdbx_description
1 polymer ?
#
loop_
_entity_poly.entity_id
_entity_poly.type
_entity_poly.pdbx_seq_one_letter_code
_entity_poly.pdbx_strand_id
1 'polypeptide(L)' 'MFLPLQMPDLSLNERHYGSLTGLNKAETAAKHGEALVKIWRHSYDIPPPPMTFIMSLARYVRRSNYGAEPPYRNPYSI' A
#
# COMPACT_ATOMS: atom_id res chain seq x y z
N MET A 1 -3.08 19.65 32.95
CA MET A 1 -2.82 18.19 33.07
C MET A 1 -2.20 17.75 31.75
N PHE A 2 -1.02 17.15 31.77
CA PHE A 2 -0.34 16.65 30.57
C PHE A 2 -0.58 15.14 30.47
N LEU A 3 -1.03 14.66 29.32
CA LEU A 3 -1.12 13.23 29.02
C LEU A 3 0.09 12.88 28.14
N PRO A 4 0.94 11.91 28.55
CA PRO A 4 2.06 11.50 27.71
C PRO A 4 1.53 10.81 26.46
N LEU A 5 2.00 11.25 25.30
CA LEU A 5 1.78 10.54 24.04
C LEU A 5 2.88 9.49 23.88
N GLN A 6 2.47 8.24 23.71
CA GLN A 6 3.37 7.15 23.33
C GLN A 6 3.84 7.38 21.88
N MET A 7 5.09 7.01 21.59
CA MET A 7 5.57 6.92 20.19
C MET A 7 4.73 5.89 19.42
N PRO A 8 4.46 6.12 18.13
CA PRO A 8 3.65 5.22 17.32
C PRO A 8 4.34 3.86 17.19
N ASP A 9 3.61 2.80 17.54
CA ASP A 9 4.06 1.42 17.38
C ASP A 9 3.65 0.89 16.01
N LEU A 10 4.64 0.42 15.23
CA LEU A 10 4.43 -0.17 13.92
C LEU A 10 3.56 -1.43 13.96
N SER A 11 3.53 -2.14 15.10
CA SER A 11 2.71 -3.34 15.29
C SER A 11 1.21 -3.05 15.30
N LEU A 12 0.84 -1.81 15.64
CA LEU A 12 -0.55 -1.34 15.70
C LEU A 12 -1.04 -0.74 14.38
N ASN A 13 -0.22 -0.82 13.33
CA ASN A 13 -0.64 -0.38 12.01
C ASN A 13 -1.72 -1.30 11.44
N GLU A 14 -2.59 -0.72 10.62
CA GLU A 14 -3.52 -1.47 9.78
C GLU A 14 -2.80 -2.47 8.86
N ARG A 15 -3.50 -3.54 8.47
CA ARG A 15 -2.95 -4.55 7.56
C ARG A 15 -2.43 -3.91 6.28
N HIS A 16 -1.17 -4.18 5.93
CA HIS A 16 -0.59 -3.67 4.70
C HIS A 16 -1.10 -4.45 3.48
N TYR A 17 -2.00 -3.85 2.70
CA TYR A 17 -2.64 -4.49 1.54
C TYR A 17 -1.79 -4.53 0.26
N GLY A 18 -0.53 -4.09 0.33
CA GLY A 18 0.41 -4.19 -0.80
C GLY A 18 -0.08 -3.40 -2.02
N SER A 19 -0.04 -4.01 -3.20
CA SER A 19 -0.45 -3.34 -4.44
C SER A 19 -1.94 -3.00 -4.51
N LEU A 20 -2.76 -3.63 -3.66
CA LEU A 20 -4.21 -3.39 -3.59
C LEU A 20 -4.55 -2.05 -2.92
N THR A 21 -3.61 -1.45 -2.19
CA THR A 21 -3.82 -0.17 -1.52
C THR A 21 -4.21 0.91 -2.53
N GLY A 22 -5.38 1.52 -2.31
CA GLY A 22 -5.93 2.59 -3.15
C GLY A 22 -6.81 2.13 -4.31
N LEU A 23 -7.02 0.81 -4.50
CA LEU A 23 -7.99 0.29 -5.47
C LEU A 23 -9.37 0.15 -4.82
N ASN A 24 -10.42 0.43 -5.60
CA ASN A 24 -11.77 0.13 -5.15
C ASN A 24 -12.12 -1.36 -5.37
N LYS A 25 -13.24 -1.82 -4.80
CA LYS A 25 -13.66 -3.24 -4.88
C LYS A 25 -13.85 -3.72 -6.33
N ALA A 26 -14.49 -2.91 -7.17
CA ALA A 26 -14.78 -3.26 -8.56
C ALA A 26 -13.50 -3.35 -9.40
N GLU A 27 -12.58 -2.40 -9.24
CA GLU A 27 -11.27 -2.39 -9.90
C GLU A 27 -10.42 -3.59 -9.50
N THR A 28 -10.44 -3.95 -8.22
CA THR A 28 -9.69 -5.09 -7.68
C THR A 28 -10.24 -6.39 -8.26
N ALA A 29 -11.57 -6.54 -8.30
CA ALA A 29 -12.23 -7.70 -8.89
C ALA A 29 -11.99 -7.80 -10.40
N ALA A 30 -12.00 -6.67 -11.13
CA ALA A 30 -11.73 -6.66 -12.56
C ALA A 30 -10.28 -7.07 -12.90
N LYS A 31 -9.31 -6.67 -12.06
CA LYS A 31 -7.87 -6.96 -12.29
C LYS A 31 -7.44 -8.36 -11.85
N HIS A 32 -8.01 -8.87 -10.75
CA HIS A 32 -7.55 -10.11 -10.13
C HIS A 32 -8.61 -11.21 -10.07
N GLY A 33 -9.86 -10.91 -10.43
CA GLY A 33 -10.99 -11.84 -10.30
C GLY A 33 -11.56 -11.90 -8.89
N GLU A 34 -12.87 -12.11 -8.78
CA GLU A 34 -13.57 -12.13 -7.49
C GLU A 34 -13.12 -13.26 -6.55
N ALA A 35 -12.76 -14.42 -7.11
CA ALA A 35 -12.31 -15.57 -6.32
C ALA A 35 -11.01 -15.26 -5.55
N LEU A 36 -10.02 -14.64 -6.20
CA LEU A 36 -8.76 -14.24 -5.55
C LEU A 36 -8.98 -13.13 -4.53
N VAL A 37 -9.81 -12.13 -4.86
CA VAL A 37 -10.16 -11.05 -3.91
C VAL A 37 -10.84 -11.62 -2.67
N LYS A 38 -11.72 -12.61 -2.83
CA LYS A 38 -12.34 -13.31 -1.69
C LYS A 38 -11.30 -14.04 -0.86
N ILE A 39 -10.35 -14.75 -1.48
CA ILE A 39 -9.28 -15.42 -0.75
C ILE A 39 -8.46 -14.42 0.08
N TRP A 40 -8.00 -13.31 -0.49
CA TRP A 40 -7.19 -12.33 0.25
C TRP A 40 -7.96 -11.66 1.40
N ARG A 41 -9.27 -11.46 1.25
CA ARG A 41 -10.12 -10.86 2.30
C ARG A 41 -10.39 -11.81 3.47
N HIS A 42 -10.43 -13.11 3.21
CA HIS A 42 -10.83 -14.10 4.21
C HIS A 42 -9.66 -14.96 4.73
N SER A 43 -8.52 -14.95 4.05
CA SER A 43 -7.34 -15.72 4.46
C SER A 43 -6.47 -14.95 5.43
N TYR A 44 -6.07 -15.65 6.49
CA TYR A 44 -5.08 -15.19 7.46
C TYR A 44 -3.67 -15.31 6.88
N ASP A 45 -3.35 -16.46 6.26
CA ASP A 45 -1.99 -16.81 5.83
C ASP A 45 -1.64 -16.39 4.41
N ILE A 46 -2.63 -16.10 3.57
CA ILE A 46 -2.37 -15.76 2.16
C ILE A 46 -2.30 -14.23 2.03
N PRO A 47 -1.10 -13.64 1.90
CA PRO A 47 -0.95 -12.21 1.76
C PRO A 47 -1.43 -11.72 0.38
N PRO A 48 -1.90 -10.47 0.28
CA PRO A 48 -2.15 -9.83 -1.01
C PRO A 48 -0.85 -9.57 -1.77
N PRO A 49 -0.90 -9.25 -3.08
CA PRO A 49 0.29 -9.03 -3.88
C PRO A 49 1.13 -7.86 -3.34
N PRO A 50 2.47 -7.95 -3.33
CA PRO A 50 3.33 -6.96 -2.72
C PRO A 50 3.30 -5.62 -3.46
N MET A 51 3.59 -4.55 -2.72
CA MET A 51 3.79 -3.23 -3.31
C MET A 51 5.10 -3.18 -4.09
N THR A 52 5.05 -2.99 -5.40
CA THR A 52 6.27 -2.80 -6.19
C THR A 52 6.73 -1.34 -6.16
N PHE A 53 8.03 -1.14 -6.36
CA PHE A 53 8.66 0.19 -6.41
C PHE A 53 8.00 1.11 -7.47
N ILE A 54 7.77 0.58 -8.68
CA ILE A 54 7.15 1.35 -9.76
C ILE A 54 5.71 1.73 -9.40
N MET A 55 4.97 0.85 -8.72
CA MET A 55 3.61 1.13 -8.29
C MET A 55 3.57 2.16 -7.16
N SER A 56 4.50 2.11 -6.20
CA SER A 56 4.62 3.15 -5.16
C SER A 56 4.98 4.50 -5.76
N LEU A 57 5.87 4.52 -6.76
CA LEU A 57 6.27 5.74 -7.45
C LEU A 57 5.12 6.33 -8.26
N ALA A 58 4.43 5.52 -9.05
CA ALA A 58 3.27 5.96 -9.83
C ALA A 58 2.17 6.55 -8.93
N ARG A 59 1.92 5.96 -7.75
CA ARG A 59 0.96 6.53 -6.79
C ARG A 59 1.47 7.78 -6.10
N TYR A 60 2.76 7.86 -5.80
CA TYR A 60 3.37 9.06 -5.23
C TYR A 60 3.17 10.24 -6.17
N VAL A 61 3.61 10.11 -7.43
CA VAL A 61 3.47 11.14 -8.48
C VAL A 61 2.01 11.54 -8.69
N ARG A 62 1.07 10.57 -8.68
CA ARG A 62 -0.36 10.88 -8.79
C ARG A 62 -0.88 11.74 -7.63
N ARG A 63 -0.39 11.48 -6.41
CA ARG A 63 -0.87 12.14 -5.18
C ARG A 63 -0.20 13.50 -4.97
N SER A 64 1.04 13.67 -5.42
CA SER A 64 1.76 14.94 -5.36
C SER A 64 1.44 15.79 -6.59
N ASN A 65 0.67 16.88 -6.43
CA ASN A 65 0.54 17.94 -7.45
C ASN A 65 1.85 18.73 -7.68
N TYR A 66 2.99 18.25 -7.17
CA TYR A 66 4.26 18.97 -7.13
C TYR A 66 5.32 18.08 -7.76
N GLY A 67 6.14 18.66 -8.63
CA GLY A 67 7.33 18.04 -9.25
C GLY A 67 8.45 17.77 -8.25
N ALA A 68 8.11 17.21 -7.08
CA ALA A 68 9.05 16.83 -6.04
C ALA A 68 9.58 15.42 -6.33
N GLU A 69 10.90 15.28 -6.27
CA GLU A 69 11.60 13.99 -6.29
C GLU A 69 11.08 13.11 -5.14
N PRO A 70 10.83 11.81 -5.37
CA PRO A 70 10.39 10.90 -4.30
C PRO A 70 11.42 10.89 -3.15
N PRO A 71 10.97 10.75 -1.88
CA PRO A 71 11.86 10.78 -0.72
C PRO A 71 12.80 9.56 -0.63
N TYR A 72 12.72 8.63 -1.57
CA TYR A 72 13.59 7.48 -1.69
C TYR A 72 14.43 7.58 -2.96
N ARG A 73 15.74 7.37 -2.82
CA ARG A 73 16.65 7.21 -3.95
C ARG A 73 16.30 5.91 -4.68
N ASN A 74 16.07 5.96 -5.99
CA ASN A 74 15.83 4.76 -6.79
C ASN A 74 17.06 3.83 -6.68
N PRO A 75 16.96 2.61 -6.11
CA PRO A 75 18.11 1.72 -6.01
C PRO A 75 18.61 1.20 -7.37
N TYR A 76 17.86 1.46 -8.44
CA TYR A 76 18.19 1.09 -9.83
C TYR A 76 18.63 2.28 -10.70
N SER A 77 18.87 3.47 -10.12
CA SER A 77 19.51 4.57 -10.85
C SER A 77 21.03 4.34 -10.88
N ILE A 78 21.57 4.11 -12.08
CA ILE A 78 23.01 4.03 -12.38
C ILE A 78 23.67 5.40 -12.20
#